data_AF-A0A972G490-F1
#
_entry.id   AF-A0A972G490-F1
#
_cell.length_a   1.000
_cell.length_b   1.000
_cell.length_c   1.000
_cell.angle_alpha   90.00
_cell.angle_beta   90.00
_cell.angle_gamma   90.00
#
_symmetry.space_group_name_H-M   'P 1'
#
loop_
_entity.id
_entity.type
_entity.pdbx_description
1 polymer ?
#
loop_
_entity_poly.entity_id
_entity_poly.type
_entity_poly.pdbx_seq_one_letter_code
_entity_poly.pdbx_strand_id
1 'polypeptide(L)'
;MTAFEDYLLAWADVDHIDPDSRNTNINPGEIGMDARHLTFLEKAYGTGFLQTWGFNIFASDPYHLAAAALTEQFDDLVERLAIRFVAQSAASDALLTSTTQAEFNTLFDAHLFSEMSNLVAGYSPSSRSLEGDLGPFFDSLVASIQSGSLAREDATHLLYMMRHDLEPNTTIYADKLRGLADANGTAEAYILSEGIRATFEGLETAFGTAGDDVLSVSDQGVLIGGEGNDTLSGSALADTYFYTSSDGSDVITDYSIISNLNPDRLVLTDANIADVLFDQSLGQDLVISFANNETVTVIDHFKWSYNAIELIEFADGTVLDAQDIRDKSVADQKASGFVTGTASAENYVHGPDDGSYTIFDYAISGTVIDRLALTDVTMSEVSFVQNWGQDLVVTLGNGETITVTDHFRSNDYDLEQISFADG
;
A
#
# COMPACT_ATOMS: atom_id res chain seq x y z
N MET A 1 -3.29 -19.12 -19.12
CA MET A 1 -1.82 -19.01 -19.13
C MET A 1 -1.40 -17.79 -19.92
N THR A 2 -1.47 -17.75 -21.25
CA THR A 2 -1.03 -16.58 -22.05
C THR A 2 -1.70 -15.25 -21.65
N ALA A 3 -3.02 -15.23 -21.41
CA ALA A 3 -3.70 -14.01 -20.94
C ALA A 3 -3.30 -13.58 -19.51
N PHE A 4 -2.96 -14.54 -18.65
CA PHE A 4 -2.50 -14.27 -17.28
C PHE A 4 -1.04 -13.79 -17.27
N GLU A 5 -0.23 -14.32 -18.16
CA GLU A 5 1.13 -13.85 -18.44
C GLU A 5 1.12 -12.42 -18.95
N ASP A 6 0.29 -12.10 -19.95
CA ASP A 6 0.13 -10.73 -20.45
C ASP A 6 -0.30 -9.75 -19.32
N TYR A 7 -1.23 -10.18 -18.45
CA TYR A 7 -1.62 -9.42 -17.26
C TYR A 7 -0.44 -9.20 -16.30
N LEU A 8 0.34 -10.23 -15.99
CA LEU A 8 1.51 -10.10 -15.11
C LEU A 8 2.58 -9.17 -15.69
N LEU A 9 2.81 -9.21 -17.00
CA LEU A 9 3.76 -8.32 -17.68
C LEU A 9 3.27 -6.86 -17.66
N ALA A 10 1.97 -6.62 -17.77
CA ALA A 10 1.39 -5.28 -17.62
C ALA A 10 1.43 -4.79 -16.17
N TRP A 11 1.09 -5.64 -15.21
CA TRP A 11 1.13 -5.34 -13.78
C TRP A 11 2.53 -4.96 -13.29
N ALA A 12 3.55 -5.64 -13.78
CA ALA A 12 4.94 -5.29 -13.49
C ALA A 12 5.46 -4.10 -14.31
N ASP A 13 4.65 -3.46 -15.14
CA ASP A 13 5.01 -2.41 -16.09
C ASP A 13 6.26 -2.78 -16.93
N VAL A 14 6.17 -3.89 -17.65
CA VAL A 14 7.19 -4.37 -18.59
C VAL A 14 6.61 -4.78 -19.94
N ASP A 15 5.29 -4.70 -20.11
CA ASP A 15 4.53 -5.00 -21.34
C ASP A 15 4.99 -4.17 -22.54
N HIS A 16 5.42 -2.94 -22.30
CA HIS A 16 5.88 -1.98 -23.31
C HIS A 16 7.29 -2.26 -23.86
N ILE A 17 8.04 -3.17 -23.25
CA ILE A 17 9.41 -3.49 -23.67
C ILE A 17 9.37 -4.29 -24.97
N ASP A 18 10.16 -3.89 -25.97
CA ASP A 18 10.33 -4.65 -27.20
C ASP A 18 10.87 -6.06 -26.86
N PRO A 19 10.11 -7.14 -27.14
CA PRO A 19 10.47 -8.51 -26.79
C PRO A 19 11.88 -8.91 -27.26
N ASP A 20 12.33 -8.34 -28.38
CA ASP A 20 13.60 -8.66 -29.02
C ASP A 20 14.75 -7.73 -28.61
N SER A 21 14.48 -6.67 -27.82
CA SER A 21 15.47 -5.63 -27.49
C SER A 21 16.69 -6.13 -26.72
N ARG A 22 16.57 -7.26 -26.03
CA ARG A 22 17.64 -7.90 -25.23
C ARG A 22 18.19 -9.16 -25.90
N ASN A 23 17.87 -9.38 -27.17
CA ASN A 23 18.27 -10.55 -27.95
C ASN A 23 19.52 -10.28 -28.83
N THR A 24 20.33 -9.28 -28.46
CA THR A 24 21.33 -8.68 -29.36
C THR A 24 22.61 -9.51 -29.59
N ASN A 25 22.86 -10.54 -28.77
CA ASN A 25 24.10 -11.33 -28.75
C ASN A 25 23.93 -12.81 -29.10
N ILE A 26 22.82 -13.19 -29.74
CA ILE A 26 22.46 -14.60 -29.99
C ILE A 26 22.85 -15.03 -31.42
N ASN A 27 23.42 -16.23 -31.56
CA ASN A 27 23.77 -16.77 -32.88
C ASN A 27 22.49 -17.08 -33.69
N PRO A 28 22.53 -16.99 -35.04
CA PRO A 28 21.40 -17.36 -35.87
C PRO A 28 20.94 -18.81 -35.61
N GLY A 29 19.74 -18.98 -35.05
CA GLY A 29 19.12 -20.28 -34.75
C GLY A 29 19.13 -20.69 -33.27
N GLU A 30 19.72 -19.88 -32.38
CA GLU A 30 19.58 -20.04 -30.92
C GLU A 30 18.32 -19.27 -30.43
N ILE A 31 17.66 -19.80 -29.38
CA ILE A 31 16.44 -19.20 -28.80
C ILE A 31 16.87 -18.14 -27.77
N GLY A 32 16.38 -16.91 -27.94
CA GLY A 32 16.53 -15.84 -26.96
C GLY A 32 15.39 -15.80 -25.95
N MET A 33 15.56 -15.01 -24.90
CA MET A 33 14.52 -14.74 -23.93
C MET A 33 13.76 -13.48 -24.34
N ASP A 34 12.45 -13.50 -24.15
CA ASP A 34 11.62 -12.30 -24.25
C ASP A 34 12.10 -11.26 -23.22
N ALA A 35 12.47 -10.08 -23.69
CA ALA A 35 12.99 -9.01 -22.84
C ALA A 35 12.01 -8.61 -21.72
N ARG A 36 10.70 -8.72 -21.97
CA ARG A 36 9.65 -8.43 -20.98
C ARG A 36 9.72 -9.42 -19.82
N HIS A 37 9.92 -10.71 -20.13
CA HIS A 37 10.04 -11.76 -19.12
C HIS A 37 11.30 -11.57 -18.28
N LEU A 38 12.41 -11.17 -18.92
CA LEU A 38 13.66 -10.91 -18.22
C LEU A 38 13.50 -9.73 -17.25
N THR A 39 12.96 -8.62 -17.72
CA THR A 39 12.75 -7.44 -16.87
C THR A 39 11.73 -7.69 -15.77
N PHE A 40 10.71 -8.52 -16.02
CA PHE A 40 9.80 -9.00 -14.98
C PHE A 40 10.57 -9.70 -13.86
N LEU A 41 11.45 -10.65 -14.19
CA LEU A 41 12.25 -11.35 -13.17
C LEU A 41 13.20 -10.38 -12.45
N GLU A 42 13.84 -9.45 -13.14
CA GLU A 42 14.76 -8.47 -12.52
C GLU A 42 14.03 -7.60 -11.49
N LYS A 43 12.80 -7.15 -11.81
CA LYS A 43 11.91 -6.44 -10.88
C LYS A 43 11.51 -7.34 -9.72
N ALA A 44 11.03 -8.56 -10.00
CA ALA A 44 10.54 -9.50 -9.00
C ALA A 44 11.60 -9.94 -7.97
N TYR A 45 12.86 -10.07 -8.40
CA TYR A 45 13.98 -10.45 -7.51
C TYR A 45 14.77 -9.24 -6.98
N GLY A 46 14.41 -8.01 -7.38
CA GLY A 46 15.10 -6.78 -6.99
C GLY A 46 16.57 -6.73 -7.44
N THR A 47 16.94 -7.51 -8.45
CA THR A 47 18.34 -7.62 -8.90
C THR A 47 18.43 -7.93 -10.39
N GLY A 48 19.39 -7.31 -11.07
CA GLY A 48 19.65 -7.54 -12.48
C GLY A 48 20.30 -8.90 -12.73
N PHE A 49 19.89 -9.60 -13.79
CA PHE A 49 20.51 -10.86 -14.18
C PHE A 49 21.74 -10.58 -15.05
N LEU A 50 22.91 -10.54 -14.41
CA LEU A 50 24.16 -10.29 -15.10
C LEU A 50 24.84 -11.60 -15.50
N GLN A 51 25.09 -11.75 -16.80
CA GLN A 51 25.96 -12.77 -17.33
C GLN A 51 27.42 -12.38 -17.11
N THR A 52 28.26 -13.34 -16.70
CA THR A 52 29.72 -13.18 -16.72
C THR A 52 30.30 -13.78 -18.01
N TRP A 53 31.11 -13.01 -18.72
CA TRP A 53 31.88 -13.49 -19.87
C TRP A 53 33.37 -13.26 -19.66
N GLY A 54 34.15 -14.35 -19.65
CA GLY A 54 35.61 -14.28 -19.51
C GLY A 54 36.06 -13.47 -18.29
N PHE A 55 37.02 -12.55 -18.47
CA PHE A 55 37.64 -11.72 -17.44
C PHE A 55 36.69 -10.67 -16.81
N ASN A 56 35.58 -11.08 -16.21
CA ASN A 56 34.60 -10.23 -15.51
C ASN A 56 33.93 -9.16 -16.40
N ILE A 57 33.65 -9.47 -17.67
CA ILE A 57 32.76 -8.64 -18.47
C ILE A 57 31.33 -9.04 -18.11
N PHE A 58 30.57 -8.10 -17.58
CA PHE A 58 29.16 -8.29 -17.26
C PHE A 58 28.30 -7.83 -18.43
N ALA A 59 27.46 -8.72 -18.95
CA ALA A 59 26.44 -8.38 -19.93
C ALA A 59 25.06 -8.49 -19.26
N SER A 60 24.19 -7.53 -19.54
CA SER A 60 22.80 -7.51 -19.09
C SER A 60 21.91 -8.50 -19.87
N ASP A 61 22.37 -8.96 -21.03
CA ASP A 61 21.58 -9.79 -21.94
C ASP A 61 21.99 -11.26 -21.77
N PRO A 62 21.06 -12.18 -21.45
CA PRO A 62 21.39 -13.56 -21.16
C PRO A 62 21.75 -14.35 -22.42
N TYR A 63 22.83 -15.13 -22.38
CA TYR A 63 23.17 -16.12 -23.41
C TYR A 63 22.16 -17.26 -23.47
N HIS A 64 22.03 -17.97 -24.60
CA HIS A 64 20.94 -18.93 -24.86
C HIS A 64 20.66 -19.97 -23.75
N LEU A 65 21.67 -20.46 -23.02
CA LEU A 65 21.45 -21.38 -21.89
C LEU A 65 20.86 -20.68 -20.66
N ALA A 66 21.34 -19.47 -20.37
CA ALA A 66 20.79 -18.64 -19.30
C ALA A 66 19.39 -18.13 -19.68
N ALA A 67 19.19 -17.75 -20.95
CA ALA A 67 17.89 -17.37 -21.50
C ALA A 67 16.88 -18.50 -21.33
N ALA A 68 17.22 -19.74 -21.73
CA ALA A 68 16.34 -20.89 -21.54
C ALA A 68 16.02 -21.16 -20.06
N ALA A 69 17.01 -21.09 -19.18
CA ALA A 69 16.80 -21.29 -17.75
C ALA A 69 15.93 -20.19 -17.13
N LEU A 70 16.14 -18.93 -17.52
CA LEU A 70 15.36 -17.79 -17.04
C LEU A 70 13.94 -17.81 -17.62
N THR A 71 13.75 -18.25 -18.87
CA THR A 71 12.41 -18.52 -19.42
C THR A 71 11.70 -19.60 -18.60
N GLU A 72 12.36 -20.71 -18.27
CA GLU A 72 11.78 -21.75 -17.40
C GLU A 72 11.46 -21.22 -16.00
N GLN A 73 12.31 -20.35 -15.42
CA GLN A 73 12.01 -19.69 -14.15
C GLN A 73 10.82 -18.74 -14.24
N PHE A 74 10.70 -17.98 -15.32
CA PHE A 74 9.55 -17.12 -15.56
C PHE A 74 8.27 -17.95 -15.71
N ASP A 75 8.30 -19.01 -16.52
CA ASP A 75 7.15 -19.90 -16.70
C ASP A 75 6.73 -20.57 -15.37
N ASP A 76 7.70 -21.07 -14.58
CA ASP A 76 7.44 -21.65 -13.25
C ASP A 76 6.91 -20.60 -12.26
N LEU A 77 7.39 -19.35 -12.34
CA LEU A 77 6.90 -18.27 -11.50
C LEU A 77 5.47 -17.86 -11.89
N VAL A 78 5.17 -17.69 -13.18
CA VAL A 78 3.82 -17.43 -13.70
C VAL A 78 2.88 -18.56 -13.30
N GLU A 79 3.31 -19.82 -13.43
CA GLU A 79 2.54 -20.98 -13.01
C GLU A 79 2.31 -20.99 -11.49
N ARG A 80 3.33 -20.71 -10.67
CA ARG A 80 3.20 -20.62 -9.21
C ARG A 80 2.31 -19.46 -8.78
N LEU A 81 2.41 -18.31 -9.43
CA LEU A 81 1.55 -17.15 -9.15
C LEU A 81 0.11 -17.47 -9.54
N ALA A 82 -0.11 -18.10 -10.70
CA ALA A 82 -1.42 -18.60 -11.10
C ALA A 82 -1.95 -19.63 -10.08
N ILE A 83 -1.13 -20.57 -9.62
CA ILE A 83 -1.50 -21.57 -8.62
C ILE A 83 -1.78 -20.92 -7.26
N ARG A 84 -0.98 -19.94 -6.82
CA ARG A 84 -1.21 -19.22 -5.55
C ARG A 84 -2.48 -18.39 -5.62
N PHE A 85 -2.71 -17.73 -6.74
CA PHE A 85 -3.94 -17.00 -7.03
C PHE A 85 -5.16 -17.94 -7.03
N VAL A 86 -5.04 -19.14 -7.62
CA VAL A 86 -6.04 -20.22 -7.51
C VAL A 86 -6.20 -20.70 -6.07
N ALA A 87 -5.11 -20.89 -5.33
CA ALA A 87 -5.10 -21.48 -3.98
C ALA A 87 -5.59 -20.51 -2.89
N GLN A 88 -5.42 -19.19 -3.09
CA GLN A 88 -5.98 -18.13 -2.26
C GLN A 88 -7.49 -17.97 -2.49
N SER A 89 -8.02 -18.47 -3.60
CA SER A 89 -9.46 -18.57 -3.78
C SER A 89 -10.04 -19.79 -3.04
N ALA A 90 -11.30 -19.72 -2.61
CA ALA A 90 -12.05 -20.85 -2.07
C ALA A 90 -12.22 -22.06 -3.04
N ALA A 91 -11.52 -22.09 -4.18
CA ALA A 91 -11.19 -23.32 -4.92
C ALA A 91 -10.52 -24.37 -4.03
N SER A 92 -9.78 -23.95 -2.98
CA SER A 92 -9.30 -24.87 -1.94
C SER A 92 -10.45 -25.58 -1.22
N ASP A 93 -11.57 -24.90 -0.93
CA ASP A 93 -12.73 -25.50 -0.24
C ASP A 93 -13.55 -26.41 -1.16
N ALA A 94 -13.76 -26.03 -2.43
CA ALA A 94 -14.38 -26.89 -3.44
C ALA A 94 -13.57 -28.18 -3.70
N LEU A 95 -12.24 -28.08 -3.69
CA LEU A 95 -11.31 -29.22 -3.82
C LEU A 95 -11.33 -30.11 -2.57
N LEU A 96 -11.50 -29.52 -1.37
CA LEU A 96 -11.51 -30.24 -0.09
C LEU A 96 -12.87 -30.90 0.22
N THR A 97 -13.96 -30.39 -0.33
CA THR A 97 -15.33 -30.84 -0.01
C THR A 97 -15.99 -31.72 -1.09
N SER A 98 -15.51 -31.68 -2.33
CA SER A 98 -16.09 -32.48 -3.43
C SER A 98 -15.65 -33.94 -3.41
N THR A 99 -16.57 -34.86 -3.72
CA THR A 99 -16.28 -36.31 -3.79
C THR A 99 -16.23 -36.83 -5.22
N THR A 100 -16.61 -36.01 -6.19
CA THR A 100 -16.63 -36.33 -7.63
C THR A 100 -16.18 -35.15 -8.49
N GLN A 101 -15.63 -35.44 -9.67
CA GLN A 101 -15.25 -34.43 -10.66
C GLN A 101 -16.43 -33.53 -11.09
N ALA A 102 -17.65 -34.07 -11.12
CA ALA A 102 -18.83 -33.30 -11.51
C ALA A 102 -19.25 -32.29 -10.42
N GLU A 103 -19.14 -32.68 -9.15
CA GLU A 103 -19.35 -31.77 -8.01
C GLU A 103 -18.28 -30.69 -7.97
N PHE A 104 -17.01 -31.07 -8.18
CA PHE A 104 -15.91 -30.12 -8.29
C PHE A 104 -16.16 -29.09 -9.39
N ASN A 105 -16.44 -29.54 -10.63
CA ASN A 105 -16.69 -28.62 -11.74
C ASN A 105 -17.88 -27.69 -11.46
N THR A 106 -18.96 -28.21 -10.86
CA THR A 106 -20.12 -27.38 -10.53
C THR A 106 -19.79 -26.31 -9.47
N LEU A 107 -19.00 -26.67 -8.45
CA LEU A 107 -18.55 -25.72 -7.42
C LEU A 107 -17.54 -24.71 -7.98
N PHE A 108 -16.63 -25.18 -8.84
CA PHE A 108 -15.61 -24.37 -9.49
C PHE A 108 -16.21 -23.38 -10.48
N ASP A 109 -17.15 -23.82 -11.34
CA ASP A 109 -17.83 -22.97 -12.32
C ASP A 109 -18.66 -21.87 -11.64
N ALA A 110 -19.13 -22.10 -10.42
CA ALA A 110 -19.85 -21.11 -9.61
C ALA A 110 -18.92 -20.15 -8.84
N HIS A 111 -17.61 -20.41 -8.84
CA HIS A 111 -16.63 -19.70 -8.03
C HIS A 111 -16.05 -18.47 -8.72
N LEU A 112 -15.71 -17.45 -7.93
CA LEU A 112 -15.12 -16.19 -8.39
C LEU A 112 -13.91 -16.39 -9.32
N PHE A 113 -13.14 -17.45 -9.10
CA PHE A 113 -11.96 -17.75 -9.90
C PHE A 113 -12.30 -18.13 -11.34
N SER A 114 -13.38 -18.90 -11.56
CA SER A 114 -13.85 -19.24 -12.91
C SER A 114 -14.21 -17.96 -13.68
N GLU A 115 -14.89 -17.03 -13.01
CA GLU A 115 -15.29 -15.77 -13.63
C GLU A 115 -14.14 -14.79 -13.81
N MET A 116 -13.18 -14.73 -12.87
CA MET A 116 -11.93 -13.99 -13.06
C MET A 116 -11.13 -14.55 -14.24
N SER A 117 -11.06 -15.87 -14.39
CA SER A 117 -10.40 -16.50 -15.54
C SER A 117 -11.09 -16.14 -16.86
N ASN A 118 -12.42 -16.09 -16.89
CA ASN A 118 -13.17 -15.65 -18.06
C ASN A 118 -12.91 -14.16 -18.35
N LEU A 119 -12.80 -13.35 -17.31
CA LEU A 119 -12.61 -11.91 -17.45
C LEU A 119 -11.20 -11.57 -17.94
N VAL A 120 -10.17 -12.18 -17.37
CA VAL A 120 -8.78 -12.03 -17.81
C VAL A 120 -8.59 -12.52 -19.24
N ALA A 121 -9.38 -13.50 -19.70
CA ALA A 121 -9.37 -13.92 -21.10
C ALA A 121 -9.87 -12.83 -22.08
N GLY A 122 -10.58 -11.82 -21.58
CA GLY A 122 -11.01 -10.62 -22.31
C GLY A 122 -10.11 -9.40 -22.11
N TYR A 123 -8.98 -9.53 -21.41
CA TYR A 123 -8.03 -8.44 -21.25
C TYR A 123 -7.43 -8.01 -22.59
N SER A 124 -7.44 -6.70 -22.87
CA SER A 124 -6.78 -6.09 -24.02
C SER A 124 -5.50 -5.38 -23.57
N PRO A 125 -4.31 -5.91 -23.90
CA PRO A 125 -3.04 -5.27 -23.56
C PRO A 125 -2.88 -3.89 -24.18
N SER A 126 -3.49 -3.68 -25.36
CA SER A 126 -3.37 -2.42 -26.10
C SER A 126 -4.12 -1.25 -25.46
N SER A 127 -5.19 -1.54 -24.73
CA SER A 127 -6.02 -0.54 -24.04
C SER A 127 -5.93 -0.66 -22.52
N ARG A 128 -5.14 -1.61 -22.00
CA ARG A 128 -5.03 -1.96 -20.58
C ARG A 128 -6.41 -2.06 -19.93
N SER A 129 -7.32 -2.79 -20.58
CA SER A 129 -8.72 -2.85 -20.17
C SER A 129 -9.28 -4.27 -20.20
N LEU A 130 -10.12 -4.61 -19.23
CA LEU A 130 -10.88 -5.86 -19.21
C LEU A 130 -12.12 -5.71 -20.09
N GLU A 131 -12.09 -6.30 -21.29
CA GLU A 131 -13.24 -6.30 -22.20
C GLU A 131 -14.13 -7.52 -21.92
N GLY A 132 -15.40 -7.31 -21.55
CA GLY A 132 -16.31 -8.44 -21.33
C GLY A 132 -17.55 -8.11 -20.49
N ASP A 133 -18.39 -9.13 -20.28
CA ASP A 133 -19.49 -9.01 -19.34
C ASP A 133 -19.03 -9.27 -17.90
N LEU A 134 -18.86 -8.21 -17.12
CA LEU A 134 -18.55 -8.29 -15.69
C LEU A 134 -19.69 -8.88 -14.83
N GLY A 135 -20.93 -8.98 -15.33
CA GLY A 135 -22.08 -9.43 -14.53
C GLY A 135 -21.84 -10.74 -13.78
N PRO A 136 -21.41 -11.83 -14.48
CA PRO A 136 -21.09 -13.10 -13.83
C PRO A 136 -19.97 -13.02 -12.77
N PHE A 137 -18.91 -12.26 -13.03
CA PHE A 137 -17.83 -12.04 -12.05
C PHE A 137 -18.39 -11.43 -10.76
N PHE A 138 -19.19 -10.40 -10.90
CA PHE A 138 -19.78 -9.73 -9.76
C PHE A 138 -20.84 -10.58 -9.04
N ASP A 139 -21.67 -11.34 -9.77
CA ASP A 139 -22.62 -12.29 -9.17
C ASP A 139 -21.88 -13.33 -8.32
N SER A 140 -20.72 -13.80 -8.80
CA SER A 140 -19.87 -14.74 -8.06
C SER A 140 -19.14 -14.09 -6.88
N LEU A 141 -18.76 -12.82 -7.00
CA LEU A 141 -18.17 -12.03 -5.90
C LEU A 141 -19.18 -11.91 -4.74
N VAL A 142 -20.42 -11.54 -5.07
CA VAL A 142 -21.55 -11.47 -4.12
C VAL A 142 -21.80 -12.82 -3.45
N ALA A 143 -21.88 -13.90 -4.24
CA ALA A 143 -22.12 -15.24 -3.71
C ALA A 143 -20.97 -15.70 -2.77
N SER A 144 -19.73 -15.32 -3.10
CA SER A 144 -18.55 -15.64 -2.28
C SER A 144 -18.60 -14.93 -0.93
N ILE A 145 -18.99 -13.65 -0.91
CA ILE A 145 -19.18 -12.90 0.34
C ILE A 145 -20.33 -13.51 1.17
N GLN A 146 -21.49 -13.77 0.57
CA GLN A 146 -22.68 -14.30 1.26
C GLN A 146 -22.44 -15.69 1.86
N SER A 147 -21.63 -16.51 1.21
CA SER A 147 -21.24 -17.82 1.72
C SER A 147 -20.16 -17.77 2.81
N GLY A 148 -19.55 -16.59 3.03
CA GLY A 148 -18.42 -16.39 3.93
C GLY A 148 -17.10 -16.91 3.39
N SER A 149 -17.02 -17.24 2.10
CA SER A 149 -15.81 -17.76 1.45
C SER A 149 -14.83 -16.67 1.03
N LEU A 150 -15.27 -15.41 1.02
CA LEU A 150 -14.46 -14.22 0.77
C LEU A 150 -14.85 -13.15 1.79
N ALA A 151 -13.87 -12.53 2.45
CA ALA A 151 -14.15 -11.41 3.33
C ALA A 151 -14.61 -10.19 2.51
N ARG A 152 -15.36 -9.28 3.13
CA ARG A 152 -15.87 -8.09 2.43
C ARG A 152 -14.73 -7.16 2.02
N GLU A 153 -13.74 -7.09 2.89
CA GLU A 153 -12.50 -6.33 2.70
C GLU A 153 -11.77 -6.86 1.47
N ASP A 154 -11.55 -8.18 1.37
CA ASP A 154 -10.89 -8.82 0.22
C ASP A 154 -11.64 -8.58 -1.09
N ALA A 155 -12.98 -8.62 -1.07
CA ALA A 155 -13.80 -8.32 -2.24
C ALA A 155 -13.60 -6.87 -2.71
N THR A 156 -13.52 -5.93 -1.77
CA THR A 156 -13.21 -4.53 -2.06
C THR A 156 -11.82 -4.38 -2.67
N HIS A 157 -10.81 -5.03 -2.11
CA HIS A 157 -9.45 -5.02 -2.69
C HIS A 157 -9.47 -5.52 -4.15
N LEU A 158 -10.23 -6.58 -4.46
CA LEU A 158 -10.39 -7.06 -5.83
C LEU A 158 -11.09 -6.04 -6.75
N LEU A 159 -12.12 -5.35 -6.25
CA LEU A 159 -12.80 -4.29 -7.01
C LEU A 159 -11.88 -3.09 -7.25
N TYR A 160 -11.06 -2.73 -6.28
CA TYR A 160 -10.04 -1.70 -6.43
C TYR A 160 -9.01 -2.08 -7.50
N MET A 161 -8.44 -3.29 -7.40
CA MET A 161 -7.44 -3.78 -8.37
C MET A 161 -7.97 -3.77 -9.80
N MET A 162 -9.27 -4.01 -9.98
CA MET A 162 -9.92 -4.01 -11.29
C MET A 162 -10.31 -2.61 -11.77
N ARG A 163 -10.27 -1.57 -10.92
CA ARG A 163 -10.69 -0.19 -11.26
C ARG A 163 -9.98 0.31 -12.53
N HIS A 164 -8.65 0.25 -12.56
CA HIS A 164 -7.85 0.80 -13.66
C HIS A 164 -8.19 0.11 -15.00
N ASP A 165 -8.46 -1.20 -14.96
CA ASP A 165 -8.86 -1.97 -16.14
C ASP A 165 -10.31 -1.69 -16.60
N LEU A 166 -11.07 -0.93 -15.81
CA LEU A 166 -12.51 -0.62 -15.99
C LEU A 166 -12.79 0.88 -16.16
N GLU A 167 -11.80 1.73 -15.87
CA GLU A 167 -11.82 3.19 -15.92
C GLU A 167 -12.15 3.81 -17.29
N PRO A 168 -11.82 3.21 -18.47
CA PRO A 168 -12.26 3.74 -19.76
C PRO A 168 -13.79 3.79 -19.92
N ASN A 169 -14.53 3.15 -19.00
CA ASN A 169 -15.97 3.00 -19.07
C ASN A 169 -16.64 3.13 -17.69
N THR A 170 -16.24 4.14 -16.91
CA THR A 170 -16.80 4.45 -15.57
C THR A 170 -18.32 4.36 -15.51
N THR A 171 -19.04 4.80 -16.55
CA THR A 171 -20.52 4.64 -16.65
C THR A 171 -20.97 3.18 -16.70
N ILE A 172 -20.29 2.31 -17.46
CA ILE A 172 -20.61 0.87 -17.54
C ILE A 172 -20.22 0.16 -16.23
N TYR A 173 -19.09 0.51 -15.63
CA TYR A 173 -18.70 -0.01 -14.32
C TYR A 173 -19.73 0.36 -13.25
N ALA A 174 -20.16 1.63 -13.22
CA ALA A 174 -21.21 2.13 -12.34
C ALA A 174 -22.57 1.44 -12.58
N ASP A 175 -22.98 1.28 -13.84
CA ASP A 175 -24.25 0.65 -14.18
C ASP A 175 -24.25 -0.84 -13.80
N LYS A 176 -23.09 -1.51 -13.84
CA LYS A 176 -22.94 -2.89 -13.38
C LYS A 176 -22.90 -3.01 -11.86
N LEU A 177 -22.19 -2.11 -11.16
CA LEU A 177 -22.28 -1.97 -9.70
C LEU A 177 -23.73 -1.73 -9.23
N ARG A 178 -24.48 -0.90 -9.97
CA ARG A 178 -25.91 -0.67 -9.73
C ARG A 178 -26.77 -1.91 -9.97
N GLY A 179 -26.52 -2.66 -11.04
CA GLY A 179 -27.25 -3.90 -11.33
C GLY A 179 -27.13 -4.96 -10.22
N LEU A 180 -25.96 -5.03 -9.58
CA LEU A 180 -25.69 -5.93 -8.45
C LEU A 180 -26.37 -5.49 -7.16
N ALA A 181 -26.35 -4.17 -6.93
CA ALA A 181 -27.06 -3.56 -5.82
C ALA A 181 -28.57 -3.87 -5.90
N ASP A 182 -29.15 -3.70 -7.09
CA ASP A 182 -30.57 -3.90 -7.34
C ASP A 182 -31.00 -5.38 -7.26
N ALA A 183 -30.13 -6.33 -7.64
CA ALA A 183 -30.44 -7.77 -7.65
C ALA A 183 -30.65 -8.37 -6.25
N ASN A 184 -30.08 -7.77 -5.20
CA ASN A 184 -30.20 -8.24 -3.81
C ASN A 184 -31.22 -7.46 -2.96
N GLY A 185 -31.82 -6.39 -3.51
CA GLY A 185 -32.90 -5.64 -2.86
C GLY A 185 -32.52 -4.86 -1.60
N THR A 186 -31.22 -4.61 -1.37
CA THR A 186 -30.70 -3.97 -0.15
C THR A 186 -29.61 -2.93 -0.41
N ALA A 187 -29.43 -2.47 -1.65
CA ALA A 187 -28.30 -1.65 -2.02
C ALA A 187 -28.71 -0.47 -2.91
N GLU A 188 -28.08 0.68 -2.69
CA GLU A 188 -28.30 1.92 -3.44
C GLU A 188 -26.99 2.29 -4.14
N ALA A 189 -27.03 2.55 -5.45
CA ALA A 189 -25.87 3.01 -6.20
C ALA A 189 -26.17 4.29 -6.99
N TYR A 190 -25.43 5.36 -6.67
CA TYR A 190 -25.59 6.70 -7.22
C TYR A 190 -24.40 7.04 -8.12
N ILE A 191 -24.68 7.42 -9.37
CA ILE A 191 -23.68 8.12 -10.20
C ILE A 191 -23.85 9.61 -9.88
N LEU A 192 -22.79 10.21 -9.38
CA LEU A 192 -22.68 11.62 -9.08
C LEU A 192 -21.74 12.26 -10.10
N SER A 193 -21.69 13.60 -10.12
CA SER A 193 -20.70 14.31 -10.94
C SER A 193 -19.27 13.96 -10.54
N GLU A 194 -19.09 13.66 -9.26
CA GLU A 194 -17.84 13.34 -8.59
C GLU A 194 -17.53 11.83 -8.50
N GLY A 195 -18.25 10.99 -9.26
CA GLY A 195 -17.97 9.54 -9.33
C GLY A 195 -19.16 8.63 -9.00
N ILE A 196 -18.87 7.48 -8.37
CA ILE A 196 -19.81 6.39 -8.11
C ILE A 196 -19.85 6.11 -6.61
N ARG A 197 -21.04 6.10 -6.02
CA ARG A 197 -21.26 5.53 -4.69
C ARG A 197 -22.11 4.27 -4.80
N ALA A 198 -21.75 3.22 -4.10
CA ALA A 198 -22.51 1.98 -4.01
C ALA A 198 -22.51 1.49 -2.56
N THR A 199 -23.65 1.01 -2.05
CA THR A 199 -23.71 0.40 -0.72
C THR A 199 -23.99 -1.09 -0.83
N PHE A 200 -23.18 -1.94 -0.21
CA PHE A 200 -23.38 -3.40 -0.17
C PHE A 200 -23.43 -3.89 1.27
N GLU A 201 -24.60 -4.38 1.72
CA GLU A 201 -24.82 -4.91 3.08
C GLU A 201 -24.34 -3.98 4.24
N GLY A 202 -24.42 -2.65 4.04
CA GLY A 202 -23.96 -1.65 5.01
C GLY A 202 -22.53 -1.15 4.79
N LEU A 203 -21.78 -1.75 3.86
CA LEU A 203 -20.49 -1.20 3.41
C LEU A 203 -20.75 -0.19 2.29
N GLU A 204 -20.43 1.08 2.50
CA GLU A 204 -20.45 2.10 1.45
C GLU A 204 -19.14 2.06 0.67
N THR A 205 -19.18 2.19 -0.65
CA THR A 205 -18.01 2.25 -1.51
C THR A 205 -18.14 3.48 -2.40
N ALA A 206 -17.18 4.39 -2.30
CA ALA A 206 -17.10 5.61 -3.08
C ALA A 206 -15.86 5.54 -3.99
N PHE A 207 -16.09 5.62 -5.29
CA PHE A 207 -15.06 5.72 -6.33
C PHE A 207 -15.17 7.08 -7.00
N GLY A 208 -14.08 7.82 -7.11
CA GLY A 208 -14.02 9.03 -7.93
C GLY A 208 -13.74 8.69 -9.38
N THR A 209 -13.27 9.70 -10.10
CA THR A 209 -13.04 9.76 -11.53
C THR A 209 -11.55 9.95 -11.79
N ALA A 210 -11.20 10.53 -12.95
CA ALA A 210 -9.82 10.89 -13.28
C ALA A 210 -9.57 12.40 -13.09
N GLY A 211 -10.38 13.08 -12.29
CA GLY A 211 -10.20 14.48 -11.95
C GLY A 211 -10.54 14.72 -10.48
N ASP A 212 -10.27 15.93 -10.01
CA ASP A 212 -10.42 16.29 -8.59
C ASP A 212 -11.85 16.09 -8.05
N ASP A 213 -12.02 15.11 -7.16
CA ASP A 213 -13.29 14.66 -6.61
C ASP A 213 -13.43 14.93 -5.11
N VAL A 214 -14.69 14.97 -4.66
CA VAL A 214 -15.03 15.12 -3.23
C VAL A 214 -15.92 13.95 -2.83
N LEU A 215 -15.31 12.96 -2.21
CA LEU A 215 -15.96 11.71 -1.82
C LEU A 215 -16.22 11.69 -0.32
N SER A 216 -17.34 11.06 0.05
CA SER A 216 -17.65 10.81 1.44
C SER A 216 -18.47 9.56 1.61
N VAL A 217 -18.39 8.96 2.79
CA VAL A 217 -19.20 7.82 3.22
C VAL A 217 -19.90 8.15 4.53
N SER A 218 -20.99 7.47 4.82
CA SER A 218 -21.86 7.69 5.98
C SER A 218 -22.01 6.46 6.87
N ASP A 219 -21.60 5.31 6.37
CA ASP A 219 -21.47 4.03 7.07
C ASP A 219 -20.02 3.53 6.89
N GLN A 220 -19.71 2.35 7.42
CA GLN A 220 -18.44 1.66 7.17
C GLN A 220 -18.12 1.73 5.67
N GLY A 221 -16.96 2.27 5.31
CA GLY A 221 -16.77 2.77 3.97
C GLY A 221 -15.45 2.37 3.33
N VAL A 222 -15.46 2.39 2.00
CA VAL A 222 -14.26 2.28 1.17
C VAL A 222 -14.23 3.49 0.26
N LEU A 223 -13.11 4.20 0.26
CA LEU A 223 -12.93 5.41 -0.54
C LEU A 223 -11.72 5.26 -1.46
N ILE A 224 -11.97 5.54 -2.74
CA ILE A 224 -10.98 5.47 -3.82
C ILE A 224 -11.15 6.76 -4.61
N GLY A 225 -10.22 7.68 -4.47
CA GLY A 225 -10.24 8.96 -5.20
C GLY A 225 -10.13 8.73 -6.70
N GLY A 226 -8.95 8.31 -7.14
CA GLY A 226 -8.66 8.03 -8.53
C GLY A 226 -7.56 8.93 -9.03
N GLU A 227 -7.45 9.14 -10.34
CA GLU A 227 -6.53 10.20 -10.80
C GLU A 227 -7.13 11.58 -10.45
N GLY A 228 -6.32 12.54 -10.05
CA GLY A 228 -6.78 13.86 -9.59
C GLY A 228 -6.28 14.19 -8.20
N ASN A 229 -6.59 15.39 -7.71
CA ASN A 229 -6.35 15.73 -6.30
C ASN A 229 -7.65 15.61 -5.53
N ASP A 230 -7.83 14.53 -4.80
CA ASP A 230 -9.13 14.19 -4.23
C ASP A 230 -9.27 14.59 -2.77
N THR A 231 -10.51 14.83 -2.34
CA THR A 231 -10.87 15.01 -0.94
C THR A 231 -11.75 13.85 -0.49
N LEU A 232 -11.22 13.00 0.39
CA LEU A 232 -11.87 11.78 0.86
C LEU A 232 -12.28 11.95 2.32
N SER A 233 -13.58 11.81 2.61
CA SER A 233 -14.10 11.95 3.98
C SER A 233 -14.75 10.66 4.47
N GLY A 234 -14.16 10.07 5.51
CA GLY A 234 -14.72 8.94 6.23
C GLY A 234 -16.00 9.27 6.98
N SER A 235 -16.59 8.20 7.48
CA SER A 235 -17.66 8.16 8.46
C SER A 235 -17.07 8.14 9.88
N ALA A 236 -17.83 7.62 10.84
CA ALA A 236 -17.36 7.36 12.21
C ALA A 236 -17.21 5.88 12.54
N LEU A 237 -17.23 5.05 11.51
CA LEU A 237 -17.02 3.60 11.52
C LEU A 237 -15.72 3.31 10.77
N ALA A 238 -15.26 2.05 10.76
CA ALA A 238 -14.00 1.71 10.10
C ALA A 238 -14.05 1.96 8.60
N ASP A 239 -13.26 2.90 8.12
CA ASP A 239 -13.15 3.23 6.72
C ASP A 239 -11.81 2.77 6.14
N THR A 240 -11.80 2.44 4.85
CA THR A 240 -10.60 2.05 4.11
C THR A 240 -10.40 2.97 2.92
N TYR A 241 -9.26 3.65 2.90
CA TYR A 241 -8.83 4.54 1.84
C TYR A 241 -7.78 3.83 1.00
N PHE A 242 -7.92 3.86 -0.32
CA PHE A 242 -6.92 3.31 -1.22
C PHE A 242 -6.24 4.42 -2.01
N TYR A 243 -4.93 4.28 -2.15
CA TYR A 243 -4.10 5.21 -2.90
C TYR A 243 -3.04 4.45 -3.71
N THR A 244 -2.88 4.82 -4.98
CA THR A 244 -1.76 4.42 -5.84
C THR A 244 -0.90 5.65 -6.12
N SER A 245 0.42 5.51 -6.11
CA SER A 245 1.27 6.59 -6.62
C SER A 245 0.87 6.89 -8.07
N SER A 246 0.76 8.17 -8.45
CA SER A 246 0.14 8.70 -9.67
C SER A 246 -1.38 8.93 -9.64
N ASP A 247 -2.09 8.56 -8.57
CA ASP A 247 -3.47 9.02 -8.35
C ASP A 247 -3.47 10.56 -8.20
N GLY A 248 -2.48 11.14 -7.52
CA GLY A 248 -2.34 12.59 -7.37
C GLY A 248 -2.12 12.98 -5.91
N SER A 249 -2.45 14.22 -5.54
CA SER A 249 -2.28 14.69 -4.16
C SER A 249 -3.59 14.76 -3.40
N ASP A 250 -3.84 13.73 -2.59
CA ASP A 250 -5.11 13.52 -1.91
C ASP A 250 -5.12 14.07 -0.48
N VAL A 251 -6.31 14.44 -0.05
CA VAL A 251 -6.61 14.90 1.30
C VAL A 251 -7.65 13.99 1.94
N ILE A 252 -7.29 13.36 3.04
CA ILE A 252 -8.16 12.50 3.84
C ILE A 252 -8.61 13.27 5.09
N THR A 253 -9.90 13.23 5.38
CA THR A 253 -10.47 13.68 6.65
C THR A 253 -11.24 12.55 7.29
N ASP A 254 -10.79 12.11 8.46
CA ASP A 254 -11.45 11.05 9.21
C ASP A 254 -12.09 11.58 10.51
N TYR A 255 -13.15 10.92 10.97
CA TYR A 255 -13.83 11.26 12.22
C TYR A 255 -14.44 10.02 12.91
N SER A 256 -13.65 9.28 13.66
CA SER A 256 -14.12 8.19 14.52
C SER A 256 -14.60 8.69 15.89
N ILE A 257 -15.79 8.25 16.34
CA ILE A 257 -16.27 8.49 17.72
C ILE A 257 -15.92 7.36 18.69
N ILE A 258 -15.38 6.22 18.19
CA ILE A 258 -15.09 5.03 18.97
C ILE A 258 -13.69 4.52 18.61
N SER A 259 -12.68 5.04 19.28
CA SER A 259 -11.30 4.61 19.07
C SER A 259 -11.09 3.12 19.38
N ASN A 260 -10.29 2.45 18.54
CA ASN A 260 -9.73 1.09 18.73
C ASN A 260 -10.66 -0.12 18.59
N LEU A 261 -11.95 0.03 18.26
CA LEU A 261 -12.81 -1.12 17.96
C LEU A 261 -12.96 -1.40 16.45
N ASN A 262 -12.73 -0.38 15.63
CA ASN A 262 -12.90 -0.37 14.20
C ASN A 262 -11.82 0.57 13.61
N PRO A 263 -10.60 0.07 13.36
CA PRO A 263 -9.50 0.92 12.92
C PRO A 263 -9.68 1.34 11.46
N ASP A 264 -9.47 2.62 11.19
CA ASP A 264 -9.42 3.20 9.86
C ASP A 264 -8.09 2.84 9.19
N ARG A 265 -8.14 2.59 7.88
CA ARG A 265 -7.01 2.05 7.13
C ARG A 265 -6.72 2.85 5.87
N LEU A 266 -5.45 3.20 5.67
CA LEU A 266 -4.93 3.65 4.38
C LEU A 266 -4.14 2.51 3.74
N VAL A 267 -4.48 2.14 2.50
CA VAL A 267 -3.81 1.11 1.71
C VAL A 267 -3.05 1.79 0.58
N LEU A 268 -1.71 1.73 0.65
CA LEU A 268 -0.81 2.16 -0.41
C LEU A 268 -0.51 0.97 -1.31
N THR A 269 -1.02 1.00 -2.54
CA THR A 269 -1.12 -0.24 -3.33
C THR A 269 0.13 -0.57 -4.15
N ASP A 270 1.00 0.41 -4.36
CA ASP A 270 2.22 0.30 -5.17
C ASP A 270 3.47 0.88 -4.49
N ALA A 271 3.36 1.29 -3.22
CA ALA A 271 4.46 1.83 -2.44
C ALA A 271 4.78 0.93 -1.24
N ASN A 272 6.08 0.78 -0.94
CA ASN A 272 6.57 0.17 0.29
C ASN A 272 7.02 1.26 1.28
N ILE A 273 7.32 0.85 2.51
CA ILE A 273 7.72 1.76 3.58
C ILE A 273 8.92 2.66 3.22
N ALA A 274 9.85 2.14 2.41
CA ALA A 274 11.05 2.85 1.96
C ALA A 274 10.80 3.83 0.80
N ASP A 275 9.63 3.74 0.15
CA ASP A 275 9.27 4.56 -1.00
C ASP A 275 8.59 5.88 -0.59
N VAL A 276 8.28 6.03 0.70
CA VAL A 276 7.54 7.18 1.24
C VAL A 276 8.21 7.81 2.45
N LEU A 277 8.04 9.13 2.59
CA LEU A 277 8.47 9.90 3.75
C LEU A 277 7.25 10.42 4.51
N PHE A 278 7.26 10.28 5.83
CA PHE A 278 6.23 10.82 6.70
C PHE A 278 6.71 12.14 7.30
N ASP A 279 5.82 13.13 7.32
CA ASP A 279 6.06 14.42 7.96
C ASP A 279 4.81 14.84 8.75
N GLN A 280 5.03 15.72 9.73
CA GLN A 280 3.97 16.34 10.51
C GLN A 280 3.85 17.82 10.11
N SER A 281 2.71 18.18 9.54
CA SER A 281 2.43 19.57 9.19
C SER A 281 2.23 20.45 10.44
N LEU A 282 2.31 21.77 10.29
CA LEU A 282 1.97 22.72 11.36
C LEU A 282 0.51 22.59 11.86
N GLY A 283 -0.37 21.96 11.07
CA GLY A 283 -1.74 21.62 11.43
C GLY A 283 -1.87 20.40 12.35
N GLN A 284 -0.77 19.66 12.59
CA GLN A 284 -0.77 18.29 13.11
C GLN A 284 -1.39 17.28 12.12
N ASP A 285 -1.26 17.56 10.83
CA ASP A 285 -1.63 16.62 9.78
C ASP A 285 -0.48 15.62 9.57
N LEU A 286 -0.82 14.38 9.25
CA LEU A 286 0.15 13.43 8.69
C LEU A 286 0.26 13.69 7.18
N VAL A 287 1.47 13.98 6.72
CA VAL A 287 1.77 14.14 5.29
C VAL A 287 2.67 12.99 4.85
N ILE A 288 2.18 12.17 3.93
CA ILE A 288 2.93 11.08 3.31
C ILE A 288 3.36 11.56 1.93
N SER A 289 4.67 11.70 1.70
CA SER A 289 5.24 12.18 0.44
C SER A 289 5.84 11.03 -0.37
N PHE A 290 5.59 11.04 -1.68
CA PHE A 290 6.08 10.05 -2.63
C PHE A 290 7.21 10.62 -3.49
N ALA A 291 7.98 9.75 -4.15
CA ALA A 291 9.13 10.16 -4.97
C ALA A 291 8.78 11.07 -6.16
N ASN A 292 7.53 11.02 -6.62
CA ASN A 292 6.99 11.88 -7.68
C ASN A 292 6.54 13.28 -7.18
N ASN A 293 6.69 13.58 -5.88
CA ASN A 293 6.21 14.78 -5.18
C ASN A 293 4.70 14.86 -4.97
N GLU A 294 3.96 13.78 -5.22
CA GLU A 294 2.58 13.67 -4.77
C GLU A 294 2.52 13.39 -3.27
N THR A 295 1.37 13.64 -2.68
CA THR A 295 1.17 13.48 -1.24
C THR A 295 -0.18 12.91 -0.90
N VAL A 296 -0.25 12.09 0.15
CA VAL A 296 -1.50 11.86 0.89
C VAL A 296 -1.41 12.67 2.18
N THR A 297 -2.36 13.57 2.41
CA THR A 297 -2.45 14.36 3.64
C THR A 297 -3.65 13.93 4.47
N VAL A 298 -3.42 13.42 5.68
CA VAL A 298 -4.49 13.12 6.65
C VAL A 298 -4.62 14.28 7.64
N ILE A 299 -5.73 15.00 7.55
CA ILE A 299 -5.97 16.22 8.30
C ILE A 299 -6.15 15.93 9.80
N ASP A 300 -5.50 16.73 10.65
CA ASP A 300 -5.58 16.66 12.11
C ASP A 300 -5.19 15.26 12.69
N HIS A 301 -4.48 14.40 11.94
CA HIS A 301 -4.11 13.02 12.33
C HIS A 301 -3.45 12.93 13.71
N PHE A 302 -2.50 13.81 14.00
CA PHE A 302 -1.75 13.82 15.25
C PHE A 302 -2.38 14.67 16.36
N LYS A 303 -3.49 15.35 16.08
CA LYS A 303 -4.12 16.30 17.01
C LYS A 303 -5.05 15.62 18.00
N TRP A 304 -5.82 14.63 17.54
CA TRP A 304 -6.81 13.89 18.33
C TRP A 304 -6.84 12.43 17.90
N SER A 305 -7.09 11.52 18.86
CA SER A 305 -7.20 10.08 18.60
C SER A 305 -8.45 9.65 17.81
N TYR A 306 -9.18 10.60 17.23
CA TYR A 306 -10.47 10.40 16.55
C TYR A 306 -10.40 10.75 15.07
N ASN A 307 -9.33 11.41 14.62
CA ASN A 307 -9.17 11.84 13.23
C ASN A 307 -7.96 11.14 12.57
N ALA A 308 -7.51 10.04 13.18
CA ALA A 308 -6.31 9.35 12.78
C ALA A 308 -6.67 8.20 11.84
N ILE A 309 -5.76 7.89 10.93
CA ILE A 309 -5.68 6.56 10.34
C ILE A 309 -4.91 5.70 11.32
N GLU A 310 -5.52 4.62 11.81
CA GLU A 310 -4.88 3.70 12.76
C GLU A 310 -3.97 2.68 12.08
N LEU A 311 -4.22 2.36 10.81
CA LEU A 311 -3.46 1.35 10.06
C LEU A 311 -3.03 1.88 8.69
N ILE A 312 -1.74 1.78 8.39
CA ILE A 312 -1.23 2.00 7.03
C ILE A 312 -0.67 0.69 6.48
N GLU A 313 -1.26 0.21 5.40
CA GLU A 313 -0.86 -1.00 4.69
C GLU A 313 -0.09 -0.66 3.43
N PHE A 314 1.03 -1.35 3.20
CA PHE A 314 1.92 -1.17 2.06
C PHE A 314 1.78 -2.31 1.04
N ALA A 315 2.32 -2.11 -0.15
CA ALA A 315 2.20 -3.05 -1.27
C ALA A 315 2.75 -4.46 -0.98
N ASP A 316 3.75 -4.58 -0.10
CA ASP A 316 4.31 -5.86 0.34
C ASP A 316 3.53 -6.56 1.46
N GLY A 317 2.41 -5.96 1.90
CA GLY A 317 1.58 -6.43 3.01
C GLY A 317 2.09 -6.03 4.39
N THR A 318 3.15 -5.23 4.48
CA THR A 318 3.55 -4.60 5.75
C THR A 318 2.45 -3.67 6.23
N VAL A 319 2.11 -3.75 7.51
CA VAL A 319 1.12 -2.88 8.15
C VAL A 319 1.76 -2.15 9.31
N LEU A 320 1.68 -0.82 9.32
CA LEU A 320 2.03 0.03 10.45
C LEU A 320 0.77 0.30 11.28
N ASP A 321 0.89 0.14 12.59
CA ASP A 321 -0.14 0.61 13.52
C ASP A 321 0.06 2.07 13.92
N ALA A 322 -0.85 2.61 14.75
CA ALA A 322 -0.79 3.99 15.19
C ALA A 322 0.54 4.37 15.88
N GLN A 323 1.19 3.45 16.62
CA GLN A 323 2.50 3.71 17.22
C GLN A 323 3.59 3.72 16.15
N ASP A 324 3.58 2.74 15.26
CA ASP A 324 4.55 2.65 14.17
C ASP A 324 4.49 3.89 13.25
N ILE A 325 3.29 4.43 13.00
CA ILE A 325 3.08 5.65 12.20
C ILE A 325 3.75 6.86 12.86
N ARG A 326 3.58 7.03 14.18
CA ARG A 326 4.22 8.13 14.93
C ARG A 326 5.73 7.98 14.95
N ASP A 327 6.22 6.77 15.24
CA ASP A 327 7.64 6.46 15.29
C ASP A 327 8.32 6.67 13.92
N LYS A 328 7.64 6.28 12.82
CA LYS A 328 8.12 6.55 11.46
C LYS A 328 8.13 8.06 11.16
N SER A 329 7.08 8.79 11.52
CA SER A 329 7.01 10.24 11.32
C SER A 329 8.19 10.97 11.98
N VAL A 330 8.47 10.69 13.25
CA VAL A 330 9.59 11.34 13.95
C VAL A 330 10.95 10.89 13.41
N ALA A 331 11.07 9.64 12.93
CA ALA A 331 12.29 9.13 12.33
C ALA A 331 12.60 9.82 10.99
N ASP A 332 11.60 9.98 10.12
CA ASP A 332 11.75 10.57 8.79
C ASP A 332 12.05 12.08 8.87
N GLN A 333 11.49 12.77 9.87
CA GLN A 333 11.73 14.19 10.11
C GLN A 333 13.19 14.53 10.48
N LYS A 334 13.97 13.57 11.02
CA LYS A 334 15.34 13.80 11.50
C LYS A 334 16.24 14.48 10.46
N ALA A 335 16.12 14.07 9.20
CA ALA A 335 16.94 14.60 8.10
C ALA A 335 16.71 16.10 7.84
N SER A 336 15.58 16.67 8.28
CA SER A 336 15.31 18.10 8.19
C SER A 336 16.07 18.93 9.24
N GLY A 337 16.61 18.28 10.28
CA GLY A 337 17.20 18.90 11.45
C GLY A 337 16.19 19.29 12.54
N PHE A 338 14.90 19.10 12.29
CA PHE A 338 13.80 19.36 13.22
C PHE A 338 12.86 18.17 13.26
N VAL A 339 12.46 17.77 14.46
CA VAL A 339 11.53 16.68 14.71
C VAL A 339 10.43 17.21 15.63
N THR A 340 9.19 17.00 15.24
CA THR A 340 8.01 17.38 16.02
C THR A 340 7.33 16.11 16.52
N GLY A 341 7.21 15.99 17.84
CA GLY A 341 6.44 14.95 18.51
C GLY A 341 4.93 15.20 18.46
N THR A 342 4.19 14.26 19.01
CA THR A 342 2.73 14.33 19.15
C THR A 342 2.32 14.33 20.61
N ALA A 343 1.02 14.45 20.88
CA ALA A 343 0.49 14.31 22.24
C ALA A 343 0.49 12.87 22.77
N SER A 344 0.91 11.90 21.96
CA SER A 344 1.03 10.48 22.30
C SER A 344 2.49 10.10 22.48
N ALA A 345 2.77 8.85 22.86
CA ALA A 345 4.15 8.42 23.07
C ALA A 345 4.85 8.20 21.73
N GLU A 346 6.10 8.63 21.64
CA GLU A 346 7.02 8.36 20.53
C GLU A 346 8.33 7.69 20.98
N ASN A 347 8.88 6.86 20.10
CA ASN A 347 10.24 6.36 20.19
C ASN A 347 11.14 7.11 19.22
N TYR A 348 11.84 8.12 19.73
CA TYR A 348 12.92 8.80 19.04
C TYR A 348 14.16 7.90 19.00
N VAL A 349 14.40 7.22 17.88
CA VAL A 349 15.58 6.36 17.70
C VAL A 349 16.73 7.15 17.07
N HIS A 350 17.90 7.13 17.69
CA HIS A 350 19.12 7.80 17.22
C HIS A 350 20.32 6.86 17.23
N GLY A 351 20.94 6.67 16.08
CA GLY A 351 22.23 5.99 15.95
C GLY A 351 23.38 6.97 15.68
N PRO A 352 24.64 6.53 15.78
CA PRO A 352 25.77 7.32 15.29
C PRO A 352 25.58 7.65 13.81
N ASP A 353 25.91 8.89 13.42
CA ASP A 353 25.88 9.38 12.05
C ASP A 353 24.49 9.74 11.50
N ASP A 354 23.44 9.72 12.34
CA ASP A 354 22.10 10.25 12.02
C ASP A 354 22.08 11.80 11.89
N GLY A 355 23.15 12.47 12.32
CA GLY A 355 23.27 13.93 12.32
C GLY A 355 22.66 14.60 13.56
N SER A 356 22.96 15.89 13.73
CA SER A 356 22.37 16.70 14.81
C SER A 356 20.99 17.22 14.44
N TYR A 357 20.04 17.14 15.37
CA TYR A 357 18.69 17.68 15.19
C TYR A 357 18.09 18.20 16.49
N THR A 358 16.94 18.86 16.36
CA THR A 358 16.16 19.41 17.47
C THR A 358 14.81 18.72 17.56
N ILE A 359 14.43 18.25 18.74
CA ILE A 359 13.13 17.69 19.06
C ILE A 359 12.28 18.79 19.71
N PHE A 360 11.12 19.06 19.13
CA PHE A 360 10.01 19.77 19.76
C PHE A 360 8.96 18.73 20.14
N ASP A 361 8.98 18.33 21.41
CA ASP A 361 8.07 17.33 21.94
C ASP A 361 6.92 18.01 22.69
N TYR A 362 5.69 17.50 22.56
CA TYR A 362 4.54 18.07 23.25
C TYR A 362 3.56 17.02 23.74
N ALA A 363 3.58 16.73 25.04
CA ALA A 363 2.62 15.85 25.70
C ALA A 363 1.51 16.64 26.39
N ILE A 364 0.25 16.20 26.26
CA ILE A 364 -0.89 16.80 26.99
C ILE A 364 -0.97 16.28 28.45
N SER A 365 -0.18 15.26 28.79
CA SER A 365 -0.15 14.63 30.10
C SER A 365 1.18 13.92 30.37
N GLY A 366 1.82 14.20 31.51
CA GLY A 366 3.03 13.49 31.95
C GLY A 366 2.84 12.01 32.35
N THR A 367 1.85 11.32 31.78
CA THR A 367 1.73 9.86 31.78
C THR A 367 2.09 9.24 30.43
N VAL A 368 2.23 10.06 29.39
CA VAL A 368 2.86 9.67 28.12
C VAL A 368 4.34 9.42 28.41
N ILE A 369 4.96 8.48 27.69
CA ILE A 369 6.36 8.12 27.90
C ILE A 369 7.05 8.27 26.56
N ASP A 370 7.63 9.43 26.35
CA ASP A 370 8.46 9.74 25.22
C ASP A 370 9.88 9.25 25.47
N ARG A 371 10.38 8.45 24.53
CA ARG A 371 11.64 7.74 24.68
C ARG A 371 12.63 8.18 23.62
N LEU A 372 13.78 8.67 24.06
CA LEU A 372 14.99 8.70 23.24
C LEU A 372 15.76 7.40 23.39
N ALA A 373 15.83 6.62 22.32
CA ALA A 373 16.60 5.38 22.23
C ALA A 373 17.89 5.62 21.46
N LEU A 374 19.02 5.69 22.17
CA LEU A 374 20.35 5.79 21.57
C LEU A 374 20.85 4.39 21.23
N THR A 375 20.79 4.03 19.95
CA THR A 375 21.29 2.74 19.44
C THR A 375 22.80 2.82 19.22
N ASP A 376 23.51 1.72 19.49
CA ASP A 376 24.97 1.63 19.36
C ASP A 376 25.80 2.70 20.12
N VAL A 377 25.18 3.35 21.11
CA VAL A 377 25.80 4.37 21.97
C VAL A 377 25.60 3.96 23.42
N THR A 378 26.67 3.99 24.22
CA THR A 378 26.63 3.71 25.66
C THR A 378 26.50 4.99 26.47
N MET A 379 26.00 4.87 27.72
CA MET A 379 25.89 6.03 28.62
C MET A 379 27.24 6.74 28.86
N SER A 380 28.36 6.02 28.77
CA SER A 380 29.70 6.60 28.96
C SER A 380 30.19 7.50 27.82
N GLU A 381 29.54 7.42 26.66
CA GLU A 381 29.89 8.15 25.44
C GLU A 381 29.03 9.42 25.26
N VAL A 382 28.12 9.68 26.19
CA VAL A 382 27.14 10.76 26.10
C VAL A 382 27.33 11.76 27.22
N SER A 383 27.11 13.04 26.91
CA SER A 383 27.01 14.11 27.91
C SER A 383 25.66 14.82 27.81
N PHE A 384 25.15 15.25 28.95
CA PHE A 384 23.89 15.96 29.09
C PHE A 384 24.14 17.37 29.59
N VAL A 385 23.61 18.36 28.89
CA VAL A 385 23.75 19.78 29.23
C VAL A 385 22.39 20.45 29.18
N GLN A 386 22.07 21.21 30.22
CA GLN A 386 20.94 22.14 30.16
C GLN A 386 21.39 23.42 29.44
N ASN A 387 20.81 23.73 28.29
CA ASN A 387 21.12 24.94 27.53
C ASN A 387 20.05 26.03 27.76
N TRP A 388 20.52 27.28 27.89
CA TRP A 388 19.70 28.50 28.13
C TRP A 388 18.51 28.35 29.10
N GLY A 389 18.66 27.47 30.10
CA GLY A 389 17.78 27.32 31.25
C GLY A 389 16.58 26.40 31.05
N GLN A 390 16.27 25.93 29.84
CA GLN A 390 15.08 25.11 29.59
C GLN A 390 15.29 23.93 28.62
N ASP A 391 16.33 23.95 27.78
CA ASP A 391 16.55 22.86 26.81
C ASP A 391 17.46 21.76 27.38
N LEU A 392 17.23 20.52 26.97
CA LEU A 392 18.15 19.41 27.16
C LEU A 392 18.99 19.22 25.90
N VAL A 393 20.32 19.28 26.02
CA VAL A 393 21.26 18.96 24.94
C VAL A 393 21.97 17.67 25.30
N VAL A 394 21.73 16.64 24.48
CA VAL A 394 22.43 15.35 24.52
C VAL A 394 23.55 15.42 23.49
N THR A 395 24.80 15.22 23.88
CA THR A 395 25.95 15.24 22.97
C THR A 395 26.66 13.89 22.99
N LEU A 396 26.79 13.27 21.81
CA LEU A 396 27.46 12.00 21.59
C LEU A 396 28.98 12.17 21.47
N GLY A 397 29.74 11.08 21.60
CA GLY A 397 31.20 11.07 21.51
C GLY A 397 31.76 11.51 20.15
N ASN A 398 30.99 11.39 19.08
CA ASN A 398 31.31 11.88 17.73
C ASN A 398 31.03 13.39 17.56
N GLY A 399 30.41 14.04 18.55
CA GLY A 399 30.06 15.47 18.54
C GLY A 399 28.66 15.79 18.01
N GLU A 400 27.87 14.79 17.61
CA GLU A 400 26.46 14.99 17.26
C GLU A 400 25.65 15.40 18.49
N THR A 401 24.60 16.18 18.25
CA THR A 401 23.78 16.76 19.31
C THR A 401 22.31 16.57 19.02
N ILE A 402 21.59 16.04 20.00
CA ILE A 402 20.12 16.00 20.02
C ILE A 402 19.68 17.05 21.04
N THR A 403 18.94 18.06 20.58
CA THR A 403 18.43 19.13 21.45
C THR A 403 16.94 18.95 21.66
N VAL A 404 16.49 18.73 22.89
CA VAL A 404 15.07 18.72 23.25
C VAL A 404 14.70 20.09 23.80
N THR A 405 13.86 20.82 23.07
CA THR A 405 13.48 22.19 23.44
C THR A 405 12.53 22.19 24.62
N ASP A 406 12.67 23.15 25.53
CA ASP A 406 11.76 23.35 26.67
C ASP A 406 11.63 22.13 27.62
N HIS A 407 12.50 21.11 27.50
CA HIS A 407 12.50 19.90 28.33
C HIS A 407 12.42 20.16 29.85
N PHE A 408 13.01 21.24 30.36
CA PHE A 408 12.98 21.59 31.78
C PHE A 408 11.92 22.66 32.13
N ARG A 409 11.04 23.02 31.19
CA ARG A 409 10.02 24.06 31.36
C ARG A 409 8.77 23.55 32.08
N SER A 410 8.24 22.40 31.66
CA SER A 410 7.14 21.67 32.30
C SER A 410 7.17 20.21 31.87
N ASN A 411 6.33 19.38 32.50
CA ASN A 411 6.15 17.96 32.14
C ASN A 411 5.32 17.76 30.86
N ASP A 412 5.21 18.79 30.02
CA ASP A 412 4.45 18.76 28.76
C ASP A 412 5.41 18.78 27.56
N TYR A 413 6.72 18.87 27.79
CA TYR A 413 7.76 19.06 26.77
C TYR A 413 9.01 18.21 27.07
N ASP A 414 8.95 17.35 28.08
CA ASP A 414 10.06 16.51 28.50
C ASP A 414 10.04 15.16 27.81
N LEU A 415 11.21 14.51 27.80
CA LEU A 415 11.33 13.09 27.52
C LEU A 415 11.29 12.36 28.86
N GLU A 416 10.39 11.40 29.03
CA GLU A 416 10.32 10.60 30.25
C GLU A 416 11.42 9.55 30.31
N GLN A 417 11.96 9.13 29.16
CA GLN A 417 12.94 8.07 29.11
C GLN A 417 14.07 8.34 28.11
N ILE A 418 15.30 8.05 28.55
CA ILE A 418 16.46 7.89 27.66
C ILE A 418 17.01 6.49 27.89
N SER A 419 17.26 5.77 26.81
CA SER A 419 17.81 4.41 26.82
C SER A 419 19.06 4.32 25.95
N PHE A 420 19.97 3.43 26.35
CA PHE A 420 21.28 3.24 25.73
C PHE A 420 21.45 1.78 25.30
N ALA A 421 22.43 1.52 24.45
CA ALA A 421 22.72 0.18 23.96
C ALA A 421 23.15 -0.81 25.07
N ASP A 422 23.68 -0.31 26.20
CA ASP A 422 24.14 -1.11 27.33
C ASP A 422 23.08 -1.39 28.42
N GLY A 423 21.83 -0.98 28.17
CA GLY A 423 20.70 -1.10 29.11
C GLY A 423 20.65 0.00 30.16
#